data_AF-A0A2N4UV24-F1
#
_entry.id   AF-A0A2N4UV24-F1
#
_cell.length_a   1.000
_cell.length_b   1.000
_cell.length_c   1.000
_cell.angle_alpha   90.00
_cell.angle_beta   90.00
_cell.angle_gamma   90.00
#
_symmetry.space_group_name_H-M   'P 1'
#
loop_
_entity.id
_entity.type
_entity.pdbx_description
1 polymer ?
#
loop_
_entity_poly.entity_id
_entity_poly.type
_entity_poly.pdbx_seq_one_letter_code
_entity_poly.pdbx_strand_id
1 'polypeptide(L)'
;MKVMLLLMLSILSFQASAQDMYVCKDGSAERTVEVVYSQPGNKVPCDVKYTKASGSQVLWSANHEVGYCESKAQAFIAKLDTLGLACSKVNNAVATQPLSE
;
A
#
# COMPACT_ATOMS: atom_id res chain seq x y z
N MET A 1 12.32 -8.05 50.50
CA MET A 1 11.03 -7.39 50.21
C MET A 1 11.28 -6.03 49.57
N LYS A 2 11.24 -5.97 48.23
CA LYS A 2 10.95 -4.74 47.47
C LYS A 2 10.51 -5.20 46.08
N VAL A 3 9.23 -5.55 46.08
CA VAL A 3 8.30 -5.70 44.96
C VAL A 3 8.94 -5.50 43.58
N MET A 4 9.28 -6.63 42.99
CA MET A 4 9.14 -6.95 41.58
C MET A 4 8.05 -6.08 40.91
N LEU A 5 8.47 -5.05 40.18
CA LEU A 5 7.62 -4.26 39.30
C LEU A 5 8.35 -4.04 37.97
N LEU A 6 8.55 -5.15 37.24
CA LEU A 6 8.95 -5.08 35.84
C LEU A 6 7.70 -4.74 35.03
N LEU A 7 7.60 -3.45 34.70
CA LEU A 7 6.60 -2.84 33.84
C LEU A 7 6.59 -3.58 32.49
N MET A 8 5.58 -4.43 32.26
CA MET A 8 5.33 -5.00 30.93
C MET A 8 4.85 -3.87 30.02
N LEU A 9 5.79 -3.25 29.27
CA LEU A 9 5.47 -2.40 28.12
C LEU A 9 4.87 -3.30 27.03
N SER A 10 3.54 -3.37 26.98
CA SER A 10 2.81 -3.91 25.84
C SER A 10 2.99 -2.97 24.65
N ILE A 11 4.00 -3.25 23.83
CA ILE A 11 4.20 -2.60 22.54
C ILE A 11 3.04 -3.02 21.63
N LEU A 12 2.02 -2.18 21.53
CA LEU A 12 1.00 -2.27 20.49
C LEU A 12 1.71 -2.08 19.14
N SER A 13 2.07 -3.19 18.51
CA SER A 13 2.59 -3.17 17.15
C SER A 13 1.42 -2.79 16.23
N PHE A 14 1.42 -1.55 15.76
CA PHE A 14 0.57 -1.14 14.65
C PHE A 14 1.02 -1.95 13.42
N GLN A 15 0.32 -3.04 13.13
CA GLN A 15 0.53 -3.80 11.92
C GLN A 15 0.07 -2.94 10.75
N ALA A 16 1.02 -2.25 10.10
CA ALA A 16 0.78 -1.61 8.82
C ALA A 16 0.35 -2.69 7.83
N SER A 17 -0.93 -2.69 7.43
CA SER A 17 -1.40 -3.60 6.39
C SER A 17 -0.60 -3.34 5.12
N ALA A 18 0.02 -4.38 4.57
CA ALA A 18 0.68 -4.31 3.28
C ALA A 18 -0.36 -4.03 2.19
N GLN A 19 -0.60 -2.75 1.91
CA GLN A 19 -1.33 -2.29 0.74
C GLN A 19 -0.34 -2.24 -0.43
N ASP A 20 -0.73 -2.85 -1.55
CA ASP A 20 0.08 -2.80 -2.76
C ASP A 20 -0.10 -1.43 -3.42
N MET A 21 0.89 -0.56 -3.23
CA MET A 21 0.95 0.76 -3.84
C MET A 21 2.12 0.82 -4.82
N TYR A 22 1.89 1.42 -5.98
CA TYR A 22 2.88 1.64 -7.03
C TYR A 22 2.87 3.10 -7.44
N VAL A 23 4.06 3.66 -7.65
CA VAL A 23 4.25 5.00 -8.21
C VAL A 23 4.87 4.86 -9.60
N CYS A 24 4.23 5.44 -10.60
CA CYS A 24 4.64 5.40 -12.01
C CYS A 24 4.98 6.81 -12.49
N LYS A 25 6.16 6.96 -13.10
CA LYS A 25 6.71 8.28 -13.48
C LYS A 25 7.13 8.35 -14.94
N ASP A 26 6.91 9.51 -15.54
CA ASP A 26 7.49 9.93 -16.82
C ASP A 26 7.84 11.43 -16.73
N GLY A 27 9.14 11.74 -16.63
CA GLY A 27 9.61 13.09 -16.35
C GLY A 27 9.02 13.66 -15.05
N SER A 28 8.25 14.75 -15.16
CA SER A 28 7.54 15.37 -14.03
C SER A 28 6.15 14.79 -13.77
N ALA A 29 5.64 13.92 -14.64
CA ALA A 29 4.33 13.33 -14.50
C ALA A 29 4.37 12.14 -13.53
N GLU A 30 3.58 12.21 -12.47
CA GLU A 30 3.45 11.14 -11.48
C GLU A 30 2.04 10.57 -11.46
N ARG A 31 1.95 9.24 -11.31
CA ARG A 31 0.71 8.49 -11.17
C ARG A 31 0.86 7.46 -10.08
N THR A 32 -0.24 7.16 -9.40
CA THR A 32 -0.27 6.14 -8.35
C THR A 32 -1.32 5.09 -8.69
N VAL A 33 -0.98 3.81 -8.50
CA VAL A 33 -1.90 2.68 -8.54
C VAL A 33 -1.87 2.03 -7.16
N GLU A 34 -3.03 1.91 -6.52
CA GLU A 34 -3.14 1.44 -5.14
C GLU A 34 -4.24 0.39 -5.02
N VAL A 35 -3.93 -0.72 -4.35
CA VAL A 35 -4.93 -1.71 -3.90
C VAL A 35 -5.41 -1.32 -2.51
N VAL A 36 -6.68 -0.95 -2.41
CA VAL A 36 -7.33 -0.53 -1.17
C VAL A 36 -8.27 -1.62 -0.69
N TYR A 37 -8.09 -2.10 0.53
CA TYR A 37 -9.03 -3.04 1.16
C TYR A 37 -9.97 -2.29 2.10
N SER A 38 -11.26 -2.66 2.11
CA SER A 38 -12.24 -1.97 2.95
C SER A 38 -12.04 -2.20 4.45
N GLN A 39 -11.37 -3.28 4.83
CA GLN A 39 -11.13 -3.66 6.23
C GLN A 39 -9.68 -4.09 6.45
N PRO A 40 -9.00 -3.61 7.50
CA PRO A 40 -7.65 -4.06 7.86
C PRO A 40 -7.61 -5.57 8.10
N GLY A 41 -6.58 -6.23 7.58
CA GLY A 41 -6.39 -7.68 7.71
C GLY A 41 -7.21 -8.53 6.74
N ASN A 42 -8.21 -7.96 6.07
CA ASN A 42 -9.00 -8.64 5.05
C ASN A 42 -8.47 -8.37 3.65
N LYS A 43 -8.67 -9.33 2.74
CA LYS A 43 -8.27 -9.23 1.33
C LYS A 43 -9.43 -8.89 0.40
N VAL A 44 -10.66 -8.87 0.91
CA VAL A 44 -11.88 -8.44 0.22
C VAL A 44 -12.84 -7.81 1.23
N PRO A 45 -13.73 -6.89 0.82
CA PRO A 45 -13.75 -6.23 -0.49
C PRO A 45 -12.48 -5.41 -0.77
N CYS A 46 -12.15 -5.25 -2.04
CA CYS A 46 -10.98 -4.50 -2.50
C CYS A 46 -11.32 -3.61 -3.70
N ASP A 47 -10.59 -2.50 -3.82
CA ASP A 47 -10.62 -1.57 -4.95
C ASP A 47 -9.20 -1.36 -5.50
N VAL A 48 -9.09 -1.09 -6.80
CA VAL A 48 -7.87 -0.58 -7.43
C VAL A 48 -8.08 0.89 -7.76
N LYS A 49 -7.42 1.76 -7.01
CA LYS A 49 -7.48 3.22 -7.19
C LYS A 49 -6.32 3.68 -8.06
N TYR A 50 -6.62 4.53 -9.03
CA TYR A 50 -5.65 5.18 -9.88
C TYR A 50 -5.73 6.70 -9.74
N THR A 51 -4.59 7.31 -9.42
CA THR A 51 -4.47 8.75 -9.18
C THR A 51 -3.47 9.34 -10.18
N LYS A 52 -3.82 10.49 -10.75
CA LYS A 52 -2.97 11.30 -11.63
C LYS A 52 -3.25 12.79 -11.37
N ALA A 53 -2.47 13.67 -11.99
CA ALA A 53 -2.61 15.12 -11.81
C ALA A 53 -4.05 15.65 -12.03
N SER A 54 -4.80 15.07 -12.97
CA SER A 54 -6.17 15.49 -13.27
C SER A 54 -7.24 14.90 -12.34
N GLY A 55 -6.86 14.07 -11.35
CA GLY A 55 -7.79 13.47 -10.39
C GLY A 55 -7.57 11.97 -10.15
N SER A 56 -8.48 11.39 -9.36
CA SER A 56 -8.47 9.98 -8.95
C SER A 56 -9.72 9.25 -9.46
N GLN A 57 -9.60 7.96 -9.73
CA GLN A 57 -10.72 7.07 -10.07
C GLN A 57 -10.49 5.67 -9.54
N VAL A 58 -11.59 4.95 -9.25
CA VAL A 58 -11.56 3.50 -9.00
C VAL A 58 -11.71 2.80 -10.35
N LEU A 59 -10.73 1.97 -10.70
CA LEU A 59 -10.71 1.26 -11.98
C LEU A 59 -11.39 -0.11 -11.89
N TRP A 60 -11.24 -0.77 -10.74
CA TRP A 60 -11.78 -2.10 -10.48
C TRP A 60 -12.15 -2.24 -9.01
N SER A 61 -13.16 -3.07 -8.76
CA SER A 61 -13.64 -3.44 -7.42
C SER A 61 -13.96 -4.93 -7.39
N ALA A 62 -13.73 -5.59 -6.26
CA ALA A 62 -14.18 -6.96 -6.00
C ALA A 62 -14.66 -7.11 -4.56
N ASN A 63 -15.80 -7.79 -4.39
CA ASN A 63 -16.39 -7.98 -3.07
C ASN A 63 -15.98 -9.30 -2.40
N HIS A 64 -15.63 -10.32 -3.19
CA HIS A 64 -15.48 -11.69 -2.70
C HIS A 64 -14.32 -12.46 -3.33
N GLU A 65 -13.60 -11.87 -4.30
CA GLU A 65 -12.52 -12.55 -5.03
C GLU A 65 -11.15 -12.09 -4.53
N VAL A 66 -10.54 -12.88 -3.66
CA VAL A 66 -9.18 -12.64 -3.15
C VAL A 66 -8.18 -12.72 -4.30
N GLY A 67 -7.27 -11.73 -4.39
CA GLY A 67 -6.24 -11.67 -5.42
C GLY A 67 -6.65 -10.93 -6.69
N TYR A 68 -7.94 -10.62 -6.87
CA TYR A 68 -8.44 -9.94 -8.06
C TYR A 68 -7.82 -8.55 -8.23
N CYS A 69 -7.88 -7.71 -7.18
CA CYS A 69 -7.38 -6.34 -7.24
C CYS A 69 -5.86 -6.28 -7.42
N GLU A 70 -5.13 -7.17 -6.76
CA GLU A 70 -3.68 -7.29 -6.85
C GLU A 70 -3.24 -7.67 -8.28
N SER A 71 -3.91 -8.66 -8.88
CA SER A 71 -3.68 -9.05 -10.27
C SER A 71 -3.99 -7.90 -11.25
N LYS A 72 -5.09 -7.18 -11.05
CA LYS A 72 -5.46 -6.02 -11.87
C LYS A 72 -4.45 -4.88 -11.73
N ALA A 73 -3.98 -4.59 -10.52
CA ALA A 73 -2.97 -3.57 -10.29
C ALA A 73 -1.64 -3.93 -10.99
N GLN A 74 -1.18 -5.18 -10.86
CA GLN A 74 0.04 -5.66 -11.53
C GLN A 74 -0.06 -5.59 -13.05
N ALA A 75 -1.19 -6.02 -13.63
CA ALA A 75 -1.41 -5.92 -15.07
C ALA A 75 -1.45 -4.45 -15.53
N PHE A 76 -2.02 -3.57 -14.71
CA PHE A 76 -2.14 -2.15 -15.06
C PHE A 76 -0.81 -1.41 -14.99
N ILE A 77 0.04 -1.65 -13.99
CA ILE A 77 1.39 -1.07 -13.94
C ILE A 77 2.25 -1.57 -15.11
N ALA A 78 2.16 -2.85 -15.47
CA ALA A 78 2.88 -3.38 -16.64
C ALA A 78 2.44 -2.66 -17.93
N LYS A 79 1.15 -2.35 -18.06
CA LYS A 79 0.64 -1.53 -19.16
C LYS A 79 1.19 -0.10 -19.11
N LEU A 80 1.25 0.53 -17.94
CA LEU A 80 1.83 1.87 -17.79
C LEU A 80 3.32 1.87 -18.17
N ASP A 81 4.09 0.85 -17.79
CA ASP A 81 5.47 0.67 -18.22
C ASP A 81 5.57 0.58 -19.75
N THR A 82 4.69 -0.19 -20.42
CA THR A 82 4.67 -0.26 -21.89
C THR A 82 4.34 1.09 -22.56
N LEU A 83 3.68 2.00 -21.83
CA LEU A 83 3.35 3.35 -22.28
C LEU A 83 4.44 4.39 -21.93
N GLY A 84 5.58 3.94 -21.38
CA GLY A 84 6.72 4.80 -21.06
C GLY A 84 6.74 5.34 -19.63
N LEU A 85 5.84 4.87 -18.76
CA LEU A 85 5.80 5.30 -17.37
C LEU A 85 6.45 4.26 -16.47
N ALA A 86 7.66 4.54 -16.02
CA ALA A 86 8.41 3.62 -15.16
C ALA A 86 7.72 3.49 -13.80
N CYS A 87 7.22 2.29 -13.49
CA CYS A 87 6.52 1.97 -12.26
C CYS A 87 7.45 1.34 -11.21
N SER A 88 7.25 1.69 -9.94
CA SER A 88 7.97 1.12 -8.81
C SER A 88 7.03 0.85 -7.65
N LYS A 89 7.17 -0.33 -7.03
CA LYS A 89 6.41 -0.68 -5.84
C LYS A 89 6.90 0.15 -4.65
N VAL A 90 5.97 0.77 -3.94
CA VAL A 90 6.27 1.47 -2.69
C VAL A 90 6.30 0.43 -1.58
N ASN A 91 7.51 0.08 -1.15
CA ASN A 91 7.68 -0.73 0.05
C ASN A 91 7.59 0.21 1.26
N ASN A 92 6.46 0.23 1.96
CA ASN A 92 6.35 0.87 3.27
C ASN A 92 7.07 0.05 4.36
N ALA A 93 8.33 -0.29 4.10
CA ALA A 93 9.29 -0.73 5.11
C ALA A 93 10.29 0.41 5.26
N VAL A 94 9.98 1.36 6.15
CA VAL A 94 10.90 2.11 7.04
C VAL A 94 10.20 3.37 7.55
N ALA A 95 9.80 3.31 8.82
CA ALA A 95 9.96 4.42 9.76
C ALA A 95 10.28 3.85 11.15
N THR A 96 11.28 2.97 11.24
CA THR A 96 12.10 2.88 12.44
C THR A 96 13.28 3.81 12.20
N GLN A 97 13.11 5.09 12.52
CA GLN A 97 14.24 5.99 12.71
C GLN A 97 14.80 5.67 14.11
N PRO A 98 16.06 5.24 14.26
CA PRO A 98 16.72 5.35 15.55
C PRO A 98 16.99 6.83 15.75
N LEU A 99 16.25 7.48 16.65
CA LEU A 99 16.68 8.75 17.20
C LEU A 99 17.70 8.40 18.30
N SER A 100 18.97 8.40 17.92
CA SER A 100 20.08 8.53 18.84
C SER A 100 20.17 9.99 19.30
N GLU A 101 19.84 10.26 20.55
CA GLU A 101 20.73 10.91 21.54
C GLU A 101 20.13 10.82 22.96
#